data_AF-A0A9W9R8V9-F1
#
_entry.id   AF-A0A9W9R8V9-F1
#
_cell.length_a   1.000
_cell.length_b   1.000
_cell.length_c   1.000
_cell.angle_alpha   90.00
_cell.angle_beta   90.00
_cell.angle_gamma   90.00
#
_symmetry.space_group_name_H-M   'P 1'
#
loop_
_entity.id
_entity.type
_entity.pdbx_description
1 polymer ?
#
loop_
_entity_poly.entity_id
_entity_poly.type
_entity_poly.pdbx_seq_one_letter_code
_entity_poly.pdbx_strand_id
1 'polypeptide(L)'
;MAKPSTVDAIKGLMAELKDLVKDIATLDAEMTTAGPHKQIMLYKQRMGKTSRMDSLVKQIECKIDVMDVHCKKTMTRRLRDILKVRGCGIEVSNSTKVPKHGDEESLGWKAI
;
A
#
# COMPACT_ATOMS: atom_id res chain seq x y z
N MET A 1 33.20 -3.44 -6.21
CA MET A 1 31.73 -3.67 -6.15
C MET A 1 31.03 -2.34 -6.31
N ALA A 2 30.24 -2.15 -7.38
CA ALA A 2 29.49 -0.92 -7.59
C ALA A 2 28.33 -0.85 -6.58
N LYS A 3 28.20 0.25 -5.85
CA LYS A 3 27.06 0.46 -4.95
C LYS A 3 25.80 0.56 -5.83
N PRO A 4 24.74 -0.23 -5.57
CA PRO A 4 23.51 -0.11 -6.32
C PRO A 4 22.98 1.33 -6.19
N SER A 5 22.56 1.91 -7.31
CA SER A 5 22.02 3.26 -7.30
C SER A 5 20.76 3.30 -6.45
N THR A 6 20.46 4.45 -5.83
CA THR A 6 19.22 4.65 -5.04
C THR A 6 17.98 4.26 -5.84
N VAL A 7 18.00 4.50 -7.16
CA VAL A 7 16.93 4.13 -8.09
C VAL A 7 16.77 2.61 -8.21
N ASP A 8 17.86 1.85 -8.31
CA ASP A 8 17.78 0.40 -8.44
C ASP A 8 17.36 -0.26 -7.13
N ALA A 9 17.77 0.30 -5.98
CA ALA A 9 17.25 -0.11 -4.68
C ALA A 9 15.74 0.12 -4.57
N ILE A 10 15.22 1.26 -5.05
CA ILE A 10 13.78 1.55 -5.07
C ILE A 10 13.04 0.59 -6.01
N LYS A 11 13.58 0.30 -7.20
CA LYS A 11 12.98 -0.67 -8.13
C LYS A 11 12.89 -2.07 -7.53
N GLY A 12 13.93 -2.51 -6.82
CA GLY A 12 13.93 -3.79 -6.11
C GLY A 12 12.83 -3.87 -5.05
N LEU A 13 12.71 -2.82 -4.23
CA LEU A 13 11.64 -2.73 -3.23
C LEU A 13 10.24 -2.69 -3.87
N MET A 14 10.08 -2.00 -5.01
CA MET A 14 8.81 -1.99 -5.77
C MET A 14 8.46 -3.36 -6.35
N ALA A 15 9.46 -4.14 -6.79
CA ALA A 15 9.23 -5.51 -7.26
C ALA A 15 8.77 -6.41 -6.11
N GLU A 16 9.44 -6.34 -4.95
CA GLU A 16 9.03 -7.07 -3.75
C GLU A 16 7.61 -6.68 -3.29
N LEU A 17 7.29 -5.39 -3.32
CA LEU A 17 5.95 -4.89 -2.99
C LEU A 17 4.90 -5.46 -3.96
N LYS A 18 5.20 -5.49 -5.26
CA LYS A 18 4.28 -6.03 -6.28
C LYS A 18 3.99 -7.51 -6.04
N ASP A 19 4.99 -8.29 -5.67
CA ASP A 19 4.79 -9.72 -5.40
C ASP A 19 4.03 -9.94 -4.08
N LEU A 20 4.28 -9.13 -3.05
CA LEU A 20 3.47 -9.17 -1.83
C LEU A 20 1.99 -8.82 -2.08
N VAL A 21 1.71 -7.82 -2.92
CA VAL A 21 0.32 -7.47 -3.28
C VAL A 21 -0.39 -8.65 -3.96
N LYS A 22 0.29 -9.35 -4.88
CA LYS A 22 -0.26 -10.55 -5.53
C LYS A 22 -0.48 -11.67 -4.52
N ASP A 23 0.51 -11.95 -3.69
CA ASP A 23 0.44 -12.98 -2.66
C ASP A 23 -0.75 -12.78 -1.72
N ILE A 24 -1.01 -11.53 -1.34
CA ILE A 24 -2.15 -11.19 -0.51
C ILE A 24 -3.46 -11.37 -1.28
N ALA A 25 -3.52 -10.98 -2.56
CA ALA A 25 -4.69 -11.21 -3.40
C ALA A 25 -5.00 -12.72 -3.56
N THR A 26 -3.97 -13.56 -3.69
CA THR A 26 -4.13 -15.02 -3.70
C THR A 26 -4.70 -15.53 -2.38
N LEU A 27 -4.19 -15.04 -1.23
CA LEU A 27 -4.73 -15.39 0.08
C LEU A 27 -6.20 -14.94 0.22
N ASP A 28 -6.53 -13.74 -0.24
CA ASP A 28 -7.89 -13.21 -0.26
C ASP A 28 -8.82 -14.13 -1.07
N ALA A 29 -8.40 -14.58 -2.25
CA ALA A 29 -9.14 -15.53 -3.07
C ALA A 29 -9.29 -16.90 -2.38
N GLU A 30 -8.21 -17.47 -1.83
CA GLU A 30 -8.27 -18.74 -1.11
C GLU A 30 -9.23 -18.69 0.08
N MET A 31 -9.26 -17.58 0.82
CA MET A 31 -10.15 -17.39 1.97
C MET A 31 -11.63 -17.45 1.61
N THR A 32 -12.03 -16.99 0.42
CA THR A 32 -13.44 -17.05 -0.04
C THR A 32 -13.97 -18.48 -0.20
N THR A 33 -13.08 -19.44 -0.46
CA THR A 33 -13.43 -20.85 -0.71
C THR A 33 -13.03 -21.78 0.44
N ALA A 34 -12.25 -21.29 1.41
CA ALA A 34 -11.73 -22.09 2.50
C ALA A 34 -12.78 -22.36 3.59
N GLY A 35 -12.77 -23.56 4.16
CA GLY A 35 -13.55 -23.86 5.37
C GLY A 35 -13.06 -23.08 6.60
N PRO A 36 -13.87 -22.97 7.68
CA PRO A 36 -13.64 -22.06 8.80
C PRO A 36 -12.27 -22.22 9.47
N HIS A 37 -11.81 -23.45 9.68
CA HIS A 37 -10.50 -23.71 10.30
C HIS A 37 -9.32 -23.24 9.43
N LYS A 38 -9.44 -23.40 8.10
CA LYS A 38 -8.41 -22.95 7.15
C LYS A 38 -8.43 -21.43 7.00
N GLN A 39 -9.60 -20.79 7.08
CA GLN A 39 -9.73 -19.33 7.05
C GLN A 39 -8.93 -18.65 8.16
N ILE A 40 -8.96 -19.16 9.40
CA ILE A 40 -8.20 -18.57 10.51
C ILE A 40 -6.69 -18.57 10.21
N MET A 41 -6.16 -19.66 9.65
CA MET A 41 -4.75 -19.74 9.27
C MET A 41 -4.41 -18.77 8.14
N LEU A 42 -5.25 -18.71 7.11
CA LEU A 42 -5.07 -17.79 5.98
C LEU A 42 -5.14 -16.32 6.43
N TYR A 43 -6.04 -15.97 7.36
CA TYR A 43 -6.13 -14.64 7.97
C TYR A 43 -4.82 -14.24 8.66
N LYS A 44 -4.23 -15.14 9.46
CA LYS A 44 -2.95 -14.87 10.13
C LYS A 44 -1.82 -14.64 9.12
N GLN A 45 -1.73 -15.46 8.08
CA GLN A 45 -0.74 -15.28 7.02
C GLN A 45 -0.94 -13.95 6.27
N ARG A 46 -2.19 -13.62 5.94
CA ARG A 46 -2.58 -12.38 5.27
C ARG A 46 -2.20 -11.15 6.09
N MET A 47 -2.46 -11.15 7.40
CA MET A 47 -2.06 -10.06 8.29
C MET A 47 -0.54 -9.87 8.31
N GLY A 48 0.23 -10.95 8.42
CA GLY A 48 1.70 -10.88 8.38
C GLY A 48 2.21 -10.26 7.08
N LYS A 49 1.67 -10.69 5.93
CA LYS A 49 2.03 -10.13 4.62
C LYS A 49 1.59 -8.67 4.47
N THR A 50 0.42 -8.29 4.99
CA THR A 50 -0.07 -6.90 4.98
C THR A 50 0.84 -5.99 5.81
N SER A 51 1.25 -6.42 7.01
CA SER A 51 2.19 -5.67 7.84
C SER A 51 3.55 -5.45 7.15
N ARG A 52 4.07 -6.49 6.48
CA ARG A 52 5.29 -6.36 5.65
C ARG A 52 5.08 -5.40 4.47
N MET A 53 3.93 -5.47 3.80
CA MET A 53 3.56 -4.56 2.71
C MET A 53 3.58 -3.10 3.19
N ASP A 54 2.97 -2.79 4.33
CA ASP A 54 2.93 -1.44 4.89
C ASP A 54 4.33 -0.91 5.25
N SER A 55 5.19 -1.78 5.78
CA SER A 55 6.60 -1.44 6.06
C SER A 55 7.37 -1.12 4.78
N LEU A 56 7.19 -1.91 3.71
CA LEU A 56 7.83 -1.67 2.42
C LEU A 56 7.33 -0.38 1.76
N VAL A 57 6.03 -0.09 1.83
CA VAL A 57 5.47 1.17 1.33
C VAL A 57 6.16 2.35 2.00
N LYS A 58 6.23 2.36 3.34
CA LYS A 58 6.92 3.42 4.09
C LYS A 58 8.40 3.53 3.71
N GLN A 59 9.10 2.41 3.57
CA GLN A 59 10.51 2.41 3.14
C GLN A 59 10.70 3.00 1.74
N ILE A 60 9.80 2.69 0.81
CA ILE A 60 9.83 3.22 -0.55
C ILE A 60 9.52 4.73 -0.53
N GLU A 61 8.49 5.16 0.21
CA GLU A 61 8.11 6.57 0.35
C GLU A 61 9.27 7.41 0.92
N CYS A 62 9.89 6.97 2.01
CA CYS A 62 11.05 7.65 2.59
C CYS A 62 12.21 7.80 1.58
N LYS A 63 12.45 6.77 0.75
CA LYS A 63 13.50 6.82 -0.28
C LYS A 63 13.13 7.71 -1.47
N ILE A 64 11.84 7.80 -1.79
CA ILE A 64 11.32 8.69 -2.83
C ILE A 64 11.39 10.16 -2.38
N ASP A 65 11.13 10.44 -1.10
CA ASP A 65 11.07 11.80 -0.56
C ASP A 65 12.41 12.55 -0.64
N VAL A 66 13.52 11.83 -0.61
CA VAL A 66 14.88 12.40 -0.74
C VAL A 66 15.35 12.54 -2.19
N MET A 67 14.54 12.14 -3.17
CA MET A 67 14.86 12.28 -4.60
C MET A 67 14.55 13.69 -5.12
N ASP A 68 15.08 14.02 -6.30
CA ASP A 68 14.67 15.22 -7.03
C ASP A 68 13.17 15.16 -7.41
N VAL A 69 12.58 16.33 -7.66
CA VAL A 69 11.14 16.49 -7.90
C VAL A 69 10.64 15.64 -9.09
N HIS A 70 11.45 15.48 -10.14
CA HIS A 70 11.05 14.73 -11.33
C HIS A 70 11.05 13.21 -11.05
N CYS A 71 12.11 12.71 -10.43
CA CYS A 71 12.18 11.32 -9.99
C CYS A 71 11.10 10.99 -8.96
N LYS A 72 10.87 11.89 -8.00
CA LYS A 72 9.82 11.76 -6.99
C LYS A 72 8.45 11.54 -7.63
N LYS A 73 8.02 12.44 -8.54
CA LYS A 73 6.74 12.30 -9.26
C LYS A 73 6.62 10.96 -9.97
N THR A 74 7.67 10.54 -10.66
CA THR A 74 7.69 9.29 -11.42
C THR A 74 7.57 8.07 -10.51
N MET A 75 8.33 8.02 -9.42
CA MET A 75 8.34 6.89 -8.50
C MET A 75 7.07 6.81 -7.65
N THR A 76 6.54 7.96 -7.18
CA THR A 76 5.25 8.00 -6.47
C THR A 76 4.10 7.50 -7.36
N ARG A 77 4.12 7.81 -8.67
CA ARG A 77 3.13 7.28 -9.61
C ARG A 77 3.21 5.76 -9.70
N ARG A 78 4.43 5.21 -9.88
CA ARG A 78 4.65 3.76 -9.93
C ARG A 78 4.22 3.04 -8.65
N LEU A 79 4.54 3.62 -7.49
CA LEU A 79 4.10 3.09 -6.20
C LEU A 79 2.58 3.01 -6.11
N ARG A 80 1.88 4.11 -6.48
CA ARG A 80 0.42 4.12 -6.53
C ARG A 80 -0.17 3.10 -7.49
N ASP A 81 0.44 2.93 -8.66
CA ASP A 81 -0.05 1.96 -9.65
C ASP A 81 0.06 0.51 -9.13
N ILE A 82 1.10 0.19 -8.36
CA ILE A 82 1.23 -1.13 -7.69
C ILE A 82 0.12 -1.33 -6.66
N LEU A 83 -0.19 -0.30 -5.87
CA LEU A 83 -1.16 -0.39 -4.76
C LEU A 83 -2.62 -0.36 -5.23
N LYS A 84 -2.90 0.29 -6.38
CA LYS A 84 -4.23 0.30 -7.01
C LYS A 84 -4.75 -1.10 -7.34
N VAL A 85 -3.85 -2.04 -7.65
CA VAL A 85 -4.21 -3.44 -7.92
C VAL A 85 -4.98 -4.07 -6.75
N ARG A 86 -4.80 -3.57 -5.53
CA ARG A 86 -5.45 -4.09 -4.33
C ARG A 86 -6.66 -3.28 -3.86
N GLY A 87 -7.05 -2.20 -4.58
CA GLY A 87 -8.02 -1.25 -4.05
C GLY A 87 -7.55 -0.52 -2.79
N CYS A 88 -6.25 -0.62 -2.44
CA CYS A 88 -5.63 0.21 -1.42
C CYS A 88 -5.54 1.63 -1.96
N GLY A 89 -6.62 2.39 -1.78
CA GLY A 89 -6.58 3.85 -1.86
C GLY A 89 -5.69 4.35 -0.74
N ILE A 90 -4.38 4.36 -0.95
CA ILE A 90 -3.52 5.25 -0.18
C ILE A 90 -3.94 6.65 -0.65
N GLU A 91 -4.73 7.32 0.19
CA GLU A 91 -4.81 8.76 0.15
C GLU A 91 -3.38 9.26 0.34
N VAL A 92 -2.70 9.51 -0.77
CA VAL A 92 -1.48 10.29 -0.76
C VAL A 92 -1.93 11.65 -0.29
N SER A 93 -1.72 11.94 0.99
CA SER A 93 -1.92 13.25 1.59
C SER A 93 -1.12 14.26 0.77
N ASN A 94 -1.76 14.83 -0.24
CA ASN A 94 -1.36 16.11 -0.77
C ASN A 94 -1.65 17.10 0.36
N SER A 95 -0.68 17.30 1.24
CA SER A 95 -0.66 18.44 2.15
C SER A 95 -0.60 19.71 1.31
N THR A 96 -1.77 20.18 0.88
CA THR A 96 -2.00 21.54 0.40
C THR A 96 -3.49 21.89 0.49
N LYS A 97 -4.02 21.90 1.73
CA LYS A 97 -4.97 22.93 2.18
C LYS A 97 -5.28 22.75 3.66
N VAL A 98 -4.93 23.78 4.43
CA VAL A 98 -5.35 24.00 5.81
C VAL A 98 -6.87 23.87 5.90
N PRO A 99 -7.44 23.08 6.83
CA PRO A 99 -8.87 23.05 7.04
C PRO A 99 -9.30 24.37 7.66
N LYS A 100 -10.11 25.14 6.93
CA LYS A 100 -10.96 26.16 7.57
C LYS A 100 -12.09 25.42 8.28
N HIS A 101 -12.26 25.84 9.52
CA HIS A 101 -13.31 25.54 10.49
C HIS A 101 -14.74 25.81 9.94
N GLY A 102 -15.72 25.02 10.41
CA GLY A 102 -17.18 25.10 10.15
C GLY A 102 -17.65 24.07 9.11
N ASP A 103 -18.68 23.24 9.29
CA ASP A 103 -19.79 23.18 10.25
C ASP A 103 -20.37 21.74 10.27
N GLU A 104 -21.22 21.48 11.26
CA GLU A 104 -22.09 20.32 11.46
C GLU A 104 -22.77 19.81 10.17
N GLU A 105 -22.99 18.49 10.04
CA GLU A 105 -24.27 17.83 10.35
C GLU A 105 -24.31 16.41 9.77
N SER A 106 -24.85 15.47 10.57
CA SER A 106 -25.70 14.34 10.20
C SER A 106 -25.31 13.43 9.01
N LEU A 107 -25.23 12.12 9.26
CA LEU A 107 -26.08 11.15 8.54
C LEU A 107 -26.01 9.78 9.24
N GLY A 108 -27.16 9.41 9.81
CA GLY A 108 -27.37 8.17 10.56
C GLY A 108 -27.35 6.92 9.67
N TRP A 109 -26.80 5.85 10.24
CA TRP A 109 -26.77 4.54 9.60
C TRP A 109 -28.04 3.79 9.99
N LYS A 110 -28.90 3.51 9.02
CA LYS A 110 -30.03 2.59 9.15
C LYS A 110 -29.67 1.30 8.40
N ALA A 111 -29.50 0.21 9.13
CA ALA A 111 -29.42 -1.13 8.59
C ALA A 111 -30.83 -1.64 8.26
N ILE A 112 -30.98 -2.28 7.09
CA ILE A 112 -32.06 -3.23 6.82
C ILE A 112 -31.41 -4.61 6.85
#